data_AF-A0A1Y1X1K0-F1
#
_entry.id   AF-A0A1Y1X1K0-F1
#
_cell.length_a   1.000
_cell.length_b   1.000
_cell.length_c   1.000
_cell.angle_alpha   90.00
_cell.angle_beta   90.00
_cell.angle_gamma   90.00
#
_symmetry.space_group_name_H-M   'P 1'
#
loop_
_entity.id
_entity.type
_entity.pdbx_description
1 polymer ?
#
loop_
_entity_poly.entity_id
_entity_poly.type
_entity_poly.pdbx_seq_one_letter_code
_entity_poly.pdbx_strand_id
1 'polypeptide(L)'
;EIIEDVLVHDLIYIFQGIHGRYIKFNPETDKFTIDEKIKIPKPTYELISKLSELGWLYRQIHQFTYQVQPIGLVRQRFCAALQNELTEYYKLITVLESQLITSGSSEEKNKNFVSNKLSLKRLLVWTQEPLQRIRFLETLVKLFKKCGGGDLISKIHNFVNHGDPFVQNFIHNLLCEVSTPFFDMLKKWIYEGELNDQYNEFFVEEHQDIHGEDLWNLKYSMRQNSSMLPSFINTTLAKKILVIGKSLNFIKDSCNDSEYVLSRSKEAENLNVFNYDSIEALEEIVDENYINTSNYLLDILFTRYKLKDHLNALKRYLLLGQGDFIQNLMDSLGPSLRNKAVGLYRHNLTGSLESAIRASNAQYDDSEILKHLDVRLLSPSEGDVGWDVFTLDYHVSQPLNTIITSSAMEKYRKLFHFLWRLKRVEHTLSSSWKRHSIRNLKNQEIRNELHKSNLILSEMIHFIYQLQYYFLFEVLECSWDELNKYIDKHTGNLDQLIKEHNRYLANIIQKGLLAPSEVNIIIIIFK
;
A
#
# COMPACT_ATOMS: atom_id res chain seq x y z
N GLU A 1 72.01 5.31 -10.19
CA GLU A 1 70.68 5.76 -10.65
C GLU A 1 69.86 4.52 -10.97
N ILE A 2 68.59 4.48 -10.56
CA ILE A 2 67.72 3.34 -10.89
C ILE A 2 67.25 3.53 -12.33
N ILE A 3 67.29 2.45 -13.12
CA ILE A 3 66.80 2.42 -14.49
C ILE A 3 65.27 2.62 -14.46
N GLU A 4 64.76 3.51 -15.30
CA GLU A 4 63.33 3.87 -15.37
C GLU A 4 62.43 2.63 -15.52
N ASP A 5 62.87 1.62 -16.28
CA ASP A 5 62.14 0.37 -16.52
C ASP A 5 61.85 -0.43 -15.22
N VAL A 6 62.76 -0.38 -14.25
CA VAL A 6 62.58 -1.06 -12.95
C VAL A 6 61.54 -0.35 -12.10
N LEU A 7 61.48 0.99 -12.18
CA LEU A 7 60.47 1.78 -11.50
C LEU A 7 59.08 1.61 -12.14
N VAL A 8 59.02 1.47 -13.47
CA VAL A 8 57.78 1.22 -14.20
C VAL A 8 57.20 -0.16 -13.85
N HIS A 9 58.04 -1.19 -13.73
CA HIS A 9 57.60 -2.52 -13.30
C HIS A 9 57.03 -2.51 -11.87
N ASP A 10 57.70 -1.80 -10.95
CA ASP A 10 57.23 -1.62 -9.58
C ASP A 10 55.92 -0.81 -9.50
N LEU A 11 55.72 0.17 -10.38
CA LEU A 11 54.48 0.95 -10.47
C LEU A 11 53.27 0.11 -10.88
N ILE A 12 53.46 -0.89 -11.74
CA ILE A 12 52.37 -1.80 -12.11
C ILE A 12 51.93 -2.67 -10.94
N TYR A 13 52.88 -3.16 -10.12
CA TYR A 13 52.52 -3.87 -8.89
C TYR A 13 51.72 -2.99 -7.92
N ILE A 14 52.05 -1.69 -7.85
CA ILE A 14 51.31 -0.72 -7.04
C ILE A 14 49.89 -0.50 -7.58
N PHE A 15 49.71 -0.45 -8.91
CA PHE A 15 48.38 -0.35 -9.52
C PHE A 15 47.49 -1.54 -9.17
N GLN A 16 48.08 -2.73 -8.97
CA GLN A 16 47.36 -3.90 -8.49
C GLN A 16 47.11 -3.89 -6.97
N GLY A 17 47.61 -2.88 -6.25
CA GLY A 17 47.52 -2.76 -4.79
C GLY A 17 48.54 -3.61 -4.02
N ILE A 18 49.51 -4.18 -4.72
CA ILE A 18 50.57 -5.06 -4.19
C ILE A 18 51.82 -4.23 -3.87
N HIS A 19 52.59 -4.64 -2.86
CA HIS A 19 53.85 -3.98 -2.52
C HIS A 19 54.92 -4.22 -3.59
N GLY A 20 55.51 -3.14 -4.12
CA GLY A 20 56.68 -3.19 -4.99
C GLY A 20 57.98 -3.41 -4.20
N ARG A 21 59.09 -3.59 -4.92
CA ARG A 21 60.42 -3.77 -4.29
C ARG A 21 60.96 -2.47 -3.70
N TYR A 22 60.75 -1.36 -4.39
CA TYR A 22 61.25 -0.02 -4.04
C TYR A 22 60.16 0.89 -3.48
N ILE A 23 58.89 0.62 -3.78
CA ILE A 23 57.75 1.41 -3.31
C ILE A 23 56.85 0.52 -2.47
N LYS A 24 56.75 0.84 -1.18
CA LYS A 24 55.99 0.06 -0.19
C LYS A 24 54.85 0.91 0.35
N PHE A 25 53.66 0.31 0.42
CA PHE A 25 52.54 0.88 1.16
C PHE A 25 52.85 0.89 2.66
N ASN A 26 52.77 2.06 3.29
CA ASN A 26 52.91 2.23 4.73
C ASN A 26 51.50 2.31 5.37
N PRO A 27 51.11 1.33 6.21
CA PRO A 27 49.77 1.28 6.80
C PRO A 27 49.49 2.40 7.82
N GLU A 28 50.51 3.05 8.39
CA GLU A 28 50.32 4.12 9.38
C GLU A 28 50.00 5.49 8.77
N THR A 29 50.47 5.73 7.54
CA THR A 29 50.26 7.01 6.83
C THR A 29 49.28 6.90 5.67
N ASP A 30 48.75 5.70 5.44
CA ASP A 30 47.84 5.33 4.35
C ASP A 30 48.35 5.85 2.99
N LYS A 31 49.67 5.76 2.77
CA LYS A 31 50.37 6.26 1.57
C LYS A 31 51.44 5.28 1.11
N PHE A 32 51.69 5.27 -0.19
CA PHE A 32 52.85 4.60 -0.76
C PHE A 32 54.09 5.47 -0.55
N THR A 33 55.04 4.95 0.23
CA THR A 33 56.32 5.60 0.48
C THR A 33 57.42 4.88 -0.31
N ILE A 34 58.31 5.66 -0.93
CA ILE A 34 59.52 5.14 -1.56
C ILE A 34 60.55 4.86 -0.45
N ASP A 35 61.26 3.74 -0.53
CA ASP A 35 62.28 3.35 0.45
C ASP A 35 63.35 4.47 0.58
N GLU A 36 63.62 4.94 1.81
CA GLU A 36 64.46 6.13 2.12
C GLU A 36 65.91 6.03 1.63
N LYS A 37 66.33 4.84 1.20
CA LYS A 37 67.70 4.54 0.72
C LYS A 37 67.97 5.00 -0.72
N ILE A 38 66.98 5.54 -1.44
CA ILE A 38 67.10 5.84 -2.88
C ILE A 38 67.07 7.35 -3.13
N LYS A 39 68.15 7.90 -3.70
CA LYS A 39 68.18 9.27 -4.23
C LYS A 39 67.57 9.31 -5.63
N ILE A 40 66.29 9.61 -5.71
CA ILE A 40 65.55 9.84 -6.96
C ILE A 40 65.50 11.36 -7.23
N PRO A 41 65.62 11.83 -8.49
CA PRO A 41 65.35 13.22 -8.84
C PRO A 41 63.96 13.68 -8.37
N LYS A 42 63.84 14.90 -7.86
CA LYS A 42 62.54 15.47 -7.41
C LYS A 42 61.41 15.35 -8.46
N PRO A 43 61.64 15.55 -9.77
CA PRO A 43 60.58 15.41 -10.77
C PRO A 43 60.04 13.98 -10.94
N THR A 44 60.91 12.97 -10.84
CA THR A 44 60.49 11.56 -10.93
C THR A 44 59.81 11.11 -9.65
N TYR A 45 60.20 11.67 -8.49
CA TYR A 45 59.48 11.48 -7.23
C TYR A 45 58.04 12.02 -7.31
N GLU A 46 57.84 13.23 -7.84
CA GLU A 46 56.49 13.80 -8.03
C GLU A 46 55.63 12.95 -8.99
N LEU A 47 56.21 12.45 -10.08
CA LEU A 47 55.50 11.56 -11.01
C LEU A 47 55.07 10.25 -10.35
N ILE A 48 55.97 9.61 -9.59
CA ILE A 48 55.66 8.38 -8.84
C ILE A 48 54.58 8.66 -7.80
N SER A 49 54.63 9.80 -7.11
CA SER A 49 53.60 10.14 -6.12
C SER A 49 52.21 10.27 -6.75
N LYS A 50 52.09 10.91 -7.92
CA LYS A 50 50.83 11.04 -8.66
C LYS A 50 50.29 9.69 -9.13
N LEU A 51 51.17 8.80 -9.58
CA LEU A 51 50.79 7.45 -10.01
C LEU A 51 50.42 6.58 -8.81
N SER A 52 51.12 6.72 -7.68
CA SER A 52 50.83 5.94 -6.48
C SER A 52 49.45 6.20 -5.88
N GLU A 53 48.85 7.36 -6.17
CA GLU A 53 47.48 7.67 -5.80
C GLU A 53 46.47 6.70 -6.41
N LEU A 54 46.69 6.25 -7.65
CA LEU A 54 45.82 5.24 -8.30
C LEU A 54 45.82 3.93 -7.52
N GLY A 55 47.01 3.43 -7.16
CA GLY A 55 47.14 2.20 -6.38
C GLY A 55 46.49 2.32 -5.00
N TRP A 56 46.51 3.51 -4.41
CA TRP A 56 45.86 3.77 -3.13
C TRP A 56 44.34 3.75 -3.24
N LEU A 57 43.78 4.49 -4.21
CA LEU A 57 42.34 4.53 -4.45
C LEU A 57 41.81 3.13 -4.82
N TYR A 58 42.55 2.41 -5.67
CA TYR A 58 42.24 1.03 -6.04
C TYR A 58 42.12 0.14 -4.80
N ARG A 59 43.09 0.22 -3.89
CA ARG A 59 43.10 -0.54 -2.63
C ARG A 59 41.93 -0.18 -1.73
N GLN A 60 41.52 1.09 -1.65
CA GLN A 60 40.37 1.50 -0.86
C GLN A 60 39.05 0.93 -1.41
N ILE A 61 38.84 1.00 -2.72
CA ILE A 61 37.62 0.45 -3.36
C ILE A 61 37.63 -1.08 -3.23
N HIS A 62 38.77 -1.74 -3.45
CA HIS A 62 38.90 -3.17 -3.27
C HIS A 62 38.71 -3.62 -1.80
N GLN A 63 39.16 -2.84 -0.82
CA GLN A 63 38.84 -3.13 0.59
C GLN A 63 37.35 -2.99 0.86
N PHE A 64 36.70 -1.98 0.29
CA PHE A 64 35.27 -1.76 0.45
C PHE A 64 34.42 -2.90 -0.13
N THR A 65 34.78 -3.43 -1.30
CA THR A 65 34.03 -4.54 -1.93
C THR A 65 34.13 -5.86 -1.15
N TYR A 66 35.24 -6.11 -0.44
CA TYR A 66 35.42 -7.33 0.36
C TYR A 66 35.00 -7.22 1.82
N GLN A 67 35.17 -6.05 2.46
CA GLN A 67 34.88 -5.88 3.90
C GLN A 67 33.39 -5.71 4.19
N VAL A 68 32.63 -5.21 3.22
CA VAL A 68 31.21 -4.95 3.41
C VAL A 68 30.44 -6.18 2.95
N GLN A 69 29.96 -7.00 3.89
CA GLN A 69 28.85 -7.89 3.56
C GLN A 69 27.66 -6.99 3.15
N PRO A 70 27.16 -7.12 1.92
CA PRO A 70 26.21 -6.17 1.39
C PRO A 70 24.84 -6.46 2.01
N ILE A 71 24.51 -5.69 3.05
CA ILE A 71 23.14 -5.57 3.56
C ILE A 71 22.35 -4.84 2.47
N GLY A 72 21.46 -5.56 1.77
CA GLY A 72 20.60 -5.02 0.72
C GLY A 72 20.94 -5.42 -0.73
N LEU A 73 19.92 -5.68 -1.56
CA LEU A 73 20.03 -6.04 -2.97
C LEU A 73 20.57 -4.88 -3.81
N VAL A 74 20.11 -3.64 -3.52
CA VAL A 74 20.60 -2.44 -4.21
C VAL A 74 22.09 -2.24 -3.95
N ARG A 75 22.52 -2.48 -2.71
CA ARG A 75 23.94 -2.42 -2.33
C ARG A 75 24.76 -3.52 -3.00
N GLN A 76 24.22 -4.73 -3.14
CA GLN A 76 24.86 -5.82 -3.88
C GLN A 76 25.10 -5.44 -5.33
N ARG A 77 24.11 -4.86 -6.02
CA ARG A 77 24.27 -4.37 -7.40
C ARG A 77 25.29 -3.25 -7.50
N PHE A 78 25.30 -2.32 -6.55
CA PHE A 78 26.33 -1.29 -6.51
C PHE A 78 27.74 -1.88 -6.34
N CYS A 79 27.92 -2.87 -5.47
CA CYS A 79 29.19 -3.58 -5.33
C CYS A 79 29.57 -4.35 -6.60
N ALA A 80 28.61 -4.95 -7.32
CA ALA A 80 28.85 -5.61 -8.60
C ALA A 80 29.27 -4.61 -9.68
N ALA A 81 28.63 -3.44 -9.76
CA ALA A 81 29.00 -2.36 -10.67
C ALA A 81 30.43 -1.85 -10.39
N LEU A 82 30.78 -1.67 -9.10
CA LEU A 82 32.15 -1.35 -8.69
C LEU A 82 33.14 -2.44 -9.11
N GLN A 83 32.78 -3.72 -8.94
CA GLN A 83 33.63 -4.84 -9.37
C GLN A 83 33.83 -4.83 -10.89
N ASN A 84 32.79 -4.57 -11.69
CA ASN A 84 32.90 -4.45 -13.14
C ASN A 84 33.89 -3.34 -13.54
N GLU A 85 33.79 -2.16 -12.94
CA GLU A 85 34.74 -1.07 -13.18
C GLU A 85 36.18 -1.41 -12.76
N LEU A 86 36.36 -2.12 -11.64
CA LEU A 86 37.67 -2.63 -11.26
C LEU A 86 38.19 -3.67 -12.27
N THR A 87 37.32 -4.48 -12.87
CA THR A 87 37.73 -5.42 -13.92
C THR A 87 38.17 -4.73 -15.20
N GLU A 88 37.51 -3.64 -15.61
CA GLU A 88 37.95 -2.81 -16.74
C GLU A 88 39.31 -2.16 -16.45
N TYR A 89 39.52 -1.68 -15.23
CA TYR A 89 40.83 -1.19 -14.80
C TYR A 89 41.90 -2.29 -14.86
N TYR A 90 41.59 -3.51 -14.43
CA TYR A 90 42.52 -4.64 -14.54
C TYR A 90 42.84 -5.00 -15.98
N LYS A 91 41.87 -4.94 -16.91
CA LYS A 91 42.13 -5.13 -18.35
C LYS A 91 43.12 -4.08 -18.88
N LEU A 92 43.04 -2.84 -18.40
CA LEU A 92 44.01 -1.82 -18.75
C LEU A 92 45.41 -2.13 -18.19
N ILE A 93 45.50 -2.65 -16.97
CA ILE A 93 46.77 -3.10 -16.38
C ILE A 93 47.39 -4.25 -17.18
N THR A 94 46.62 -5.25 -17.62
CA THR A 94 47.17 -6.36 -18.41
C THR A 94 47.69 -5.89 -19.77
N VAL A 95 47.04 -4.90 -20.38
CA VAL A 95 47.55 -4.25 -21.60
C VAL A 95 48.89 -3.55 -21.33
N LEU A 96 49.02 -2.82 -20.21
CA LEU A 96 50.28 -2.18 -19.81
C LEU A 96 51.39 -3.21 -19.55
N GLU A 97 51.07 -4.32 -18.90
CA GLU A 97 52.02 -5.40 -18.62
C GLU A 97 52.50 -6.08 -19.91
N SER A 98 51.59 -6.34 -20.86
CA SER A 98 51.95 -6.93 -22.16
C SER A 98 52.94 -6.07 -22.96
N GLN A 99 52.82 -4.75 -22.85
CA GLN A 99 53.73 -3.81 -23.51
C GLN A 99 55.11 -3.76 -22.86
N LEU A 100 55.19 -3.95 -21.53
CA LEU A 100 56.47 -4.11 -20.84
C LEU A 100 57.19 -5.38 -21.24
N ILE A 101 56.49 -6.51 -21.30
CA ILE A 101 57.09 -7.79 -21.69
C ILE A 101 57.64 -7.71 -23.12
N THR A 102 56.88 -7.10 -24.03
CA THR A 102 57.32 -6.87 -25.43
C THR A 102 58.55 -5.97 -25.53
N SER A 103 58.68 -5.01 -24.62
CA SER A 103 59.86 -4.12 -24.55
C SER A 103 61.11 -4.78 -23.94
N GLY A 104 60.94 -5.82 -23.10
CA GLY A 104 62.03 -6.58 -22.47
C GLY A 104 62.65 -7.67 -23.36
N SER A 105 61.93 -8.14 -24.39
CA SER A 105 62.41 -9.21 -25.28
C SER A 105 63.21 -8.72 -26.50
N SER A 106 63.47 -7.41 -26.62
CA SER A 106 64.07 -6.79 -27.81
C SER A 106 65.49 -6.28 -27.57
N GLU A 107 66.40 -7.12 -27.05
CA GLU A 107 67.82 -6.77 -26.91
C GLU A 107 68.68 -7.01 -28.17
N GLU A 108 68.16 -7.62 -29.24
CA GLU A 108 68.94 -7.74 -30.48
C GLU A 108 68.19 -7.26 -31.74
N LYS A 109 68.77 -6.20 -32.33
CA LYS A 109 68.62 -5.72 -33.72
C LYS A 109 67.29 -5.04 -34.08
N ASN A 110 67.22 -3.72 -33.88
CA ASN A 110 67.08 -2.72 -34.97
C ASN A 110 66.86 -1.31 -34.40
N LYS A 111 67.74 -0.37 -34.77
CA LYS A 111 67.79 1.02 -34.30
C LYS A 111 66.66 1.95 -34.78
N ASN A 112 65.56 1.43 -35.36
CA ASN A 112 64.53 2.26 -36.01
C ASN A 112 63.09 2.10 -35.48
N PHE A 113 62.87 1.67 -34.23
CA PHE A 113 61.56 1.71 -33.58
C PHE A 113 61.63 2.42 -32.22
N VAL A 114 61.51 3.76 -32.23
CA VAL A 114 61.44 4.58 -31.00
C VAL A 114 60.04 4.57 -30.36
N SER A 115 59.04 3.89 -30.93
CA SER A 115 57.64 4.20 -30.57
C SER A 115 56.97 3.35 -29.49
N ASN A 116 57.62 2.35 -28.88
CA ASN A 116 56.94 1.47 -27.90
C ASN A 116 57.65 1.25 -26.55
N LYS A 117 58.61 2.12 -26.18
CA LYS A 117 59.11 2.13 -24.80
C LYS A 117 58.13 2.87 -23.88
N LEU A 118 57.75 2.21 -22.80
CA LEU A 118 56.79 2.69 -21.80
C LEU A 118 57.52 3.66 -20.85
N SER A 119 57.50 4.96 -21.17
CA SER A 119 58.08 5.99 -20.28
C SER A 119 57.10 6.37 -19.17
N LEU A 120 57.62 6.88 -18.05
CA LEU A 120 56.82 7.38 -16.94
C LEU A 120 55.80 8.46 -17.37
N LYS A 121 56.16 9.29 -18.37
CA LYS A 121 55.26 10.32 -18.91
C LYS A 121 54.14 9.72 -19.76
N ARG A 122 54.43 8.67 -20.54
CA ARG A 122 53.39 7.98 -21.33
C ARG A 122 52.43 7.23 -20.43
N LEU A 123 52.95 6.59 -19.38
CA LEU A 123 52.15 5.93 -18.36
C LEU A 123 51.23 6.95 -17.66
N LEU A 124 51.73 8.14 -17.31
CA LEU A 124 50.91 9.20 -16.73
C LEU A 124 49.69 9.57 -17.61
N VAL A 125 49.90 9.75 -18.92
CA VAL A 125 48.81 10.08 -19.85
C VAL A 125 47.79 8.95 -19.93
N TRP A 126 48.24 7.70 -20.00
CA TRP A 126 47.34 6.54 -20.11
C TRP A 126 46.56 6.27 -18.82
N THR A 127 47.15 6.63 -17.68
CA THR A 127 46.47 6.53 -16.39
C THR A 127 45.53 7.70 -16.07
N GLN A 128 45.50 8.76 -16.88
CA GLN A 128 44.74 9.97 -16.57
C GLN A 128 43.22 9.73 -16.57
N GLU A 129 42.68 9.02 -17.56
CA GLU A 129 41.24 8.68 -17.60
C GLU A 129 40.84 7.70 -16.48
N PRO A 130 41.55 6.58 -16.26
CA PRO A 130 41.25 5.69 -15.12
C PRO A 130 41.33 6.39 -13.76
N LEU A 131 42.28 7.31 -13.60
CA LEU A 131 42.44 8.08 -12.36
C LEU A 131 41.21 8.94 -12.08
N GLN A 132 40.64 9.58 -13.10
CA GLN A 132 39.41 10.35 -12.94
C GLN A 132 38.22 9.45 -12.55
N ARG A 133 38.06 8.29 -13.20
CA ARG A 133 36.99 7.32 -12.86
C ARG A 133 37.11 6.81 -11.43
N ILE A 134 38.30 6.36 -11.04
CA ILE A 134 38.55 5.76 -9.74
C ILE A 134 38.42 6.81 -8.61
N ARG A 135 38.87 8.05 -8.81
CA ARG A 135 38.64 9.14 -7.85
C ARG A 135 37.15 9.43 -7.66
N PHE A 136 36.40 9.44 -8.75
CA PHE A 136 34.97 9.63 -8.69
C PHE A 136 34.28 8.49 -7.93
N LEU A 137 34.63 7.24 -8.24
CA LEU A 137 34.17 6.06 -7.52
C LEU A 137 34.50 6.09 -6.03
N GLU A 138 35.69 6.55 -5.65
CA GLU A 138 36.07 6.69 -4.24
C GLU A 138 35.21 7.72 -3.50
N THR A 139 34.90 8.83 -4.16
CA THR A 139 33.99 9.84 -3.63
C THR A 139 32.59 9.25 -3.41
N LEU A 140 32.09 8.47 -4.37
CA LEU A 140 30.82 7.75 -4.25
C LEU A 140 30.85 6.74 -3.09
N VAL A 141 31.89 5.91 -3.01
CA VAL A 141 32.05 4.89 -1.94
C VAL A 141 32.05 5.52 -0.55
N LYS A 142 32.73 6.67 -0.37
CA LYS A 142 32.73 7.42 0.90
C LYS A 142 31.33 7.91 1.28
N LEU A 143 30.58 8.43 0.32
CA LEU A 143 29.22 8.93 0.54
C LEU A 143 28.22 7.79 0.84
N PHE A 144 28.42 6.63 0.21
CA PHE A 144 27.48 5.51 0.29
C PHE A 144 27.76 4.52 1.42
N LYS A 145 28.83 4.70 2.21
CA LYS A 145 29.20 3.81 3.31
C LYS A 145 28.08 3.59 4.36
N LYS A 146 27.17 4.57 4.51
CA LYS A 146 26.06 4.56 5.49
C LYS A 146 24.66 4.47 4.86
N CYS A 147 24.56 4.36 3.53
CA CYS A 147 23.29 4.42 2.81
C CYS A 147 22.84 3.03 2.39
N GLY A 148 21.51 2.82 2.35
CA GLY A 148 20.89 1.57 1.91
C GLY A 148 19.65 1.82 1.06
N GLY A 149 19.28 0.85 0.22
CA GLY A 149 18.05 0.87 -0.59
C GLY A 149 17.82 2.16 -1.38
N GLY A 150 16.62 2.73 -1.27
CA GLY A 150 16.22 3.92 -2.02
C GLY A 150 16.99 5.21 -1.70
N ASP A 151 17.62 5.36 -0.51
CA ASP A 151 18.45 6.53 -0.20
C ASP A 151 19.72 6.54 -1.06
N LEU A 152 20.28 5.35 -1.33
CA LEU A 152 21.41 5.19 -2.24
C LEU A 152 21.03 5.65 -3.65
N ILE A 153 19.86 5.22 -4.13
CA ILE A 153 19.36 5.56 -5.46
C ILE A 153 19.10 7.08 -5.57
N SER A 154 18.46 7.69 -4.58
CA SER A 154 18.20 9.14 -4.53
C SER A 154 19.50 9.95 -4.56
N LYS A 155 20.53 9.50 -3.84
CA LYS A 155 21.82 10.19 -3.85
C LYS A 155 22.55 10.04 -5.18
N ILE A 156 22.52 8.85 -5.80
CA ILE A 156 23.09 8.63 -7.14
C ILE A 156 22.36 9.51 -8.17
N HIS A 157 21.02 9.59 -8.09
CA HIS A 157 20.21 10.44 -8.96
C HIS A 157 20.60 11.92 -8.86
N ASN A 158 20.92 12.43 -7.67
CA ASN A 158 21.38 13.82 -7.52
C ASN A 158 22.69 14.11 -8.30
N PHE A 159 23.54 13.10 -8.52
CA PHE A 159 24.76 13.24 -9.32
C PHE A 159 24.51 13.24 -10.83
N VAL A 160 23.31 12.85 -11.31
CA VAL A 160 22.93 12.95 -12.73
C VAL A 160 22.88 14.42 -13.17
N ASN A 161 22.55 15.33 -12.27
CA ASN A 161 22.48 16.77 -12.53
C ASN A 161 23.86 17.45 -12.60
N HIS A 162 24.95 16.69 -12.65
CA HIS A 162 26.31 17.24 -12.78
C HIS A 162 26.56 17.73 -14.21
N GLY A 163 27.27 18.86 -14.36
CA GLY A 163 27.51 19.49 -15.67
C GLY A 163 28.60 18.85 -16.53
N ASP A 164 29.22 17.75 -16.08
CA ASP A 164 30.28 17.06 -16.83
C ASP A 164 29.69 15.84 -17.56
N PRO A 165 29.71 15.79 -18.91
CA PRO A 165 29.17 14.68 -19.69
C PRO A 165 29.78 13.32 -19.36
N PHE A 166 31.05 13.29 -18.98
CA PHE A 166 31.72 12.04 -18.61
C PHE A 166 31.12 11.45 -17.33
N VAL A 167 30.97 12.31 -16.32
CA VAL A 167 30.37 11.93 -15.03
C VAL A 167 28.90 11.56 -15.22
N GLN A 168 28.17 12.30 -16.07
CA GLN A 168 26.77 12.03 -16.36
C GLN A 168 26.59 10.65 -16.98
N ASN A 169 27.33 10.31 -18.04
CA ASN A 169 27.23 9.00 -18.69
C ASN A 169 27.64 7.86 -17.74
N PHE A 170 28.67 8.09 -16.93
CA PHE A 170 29.10 7.11 -15.94
C PHE A 170 28.05 6.86 -14.84
N ILE A 171 27.48 7.94 -14.27
CA ILE A 171 26.40 7.85 -13.28
C ILE A 171 25.15 7.24 -13.89
N HIS A 172 24.84 7.55 -15.16
CA HIS A 172 23.71 6.99 -15.88
C HIS A 172 23.80 5.46 -15.96
N ASN A 173 24.94 4.94 -16.42
CA ASN A 173 25.18 3.49 -16.49
C ASN A 173 25.14 2.84 -15.09
N LEU A 174 25.75 3.48 -14.09
CA LEU A 174 25.72 3.01 -12.71
C LEU A 174 24.28 2.96 -12.17
N LEU A 175 23.47 3.99 -12.44
CA LEU A 175 22.10 4.09 -11.95
C LEU A 175 21.22 3.04 -12.62
N CYS A 176 21.37 2.81 -13.93
CA CYS A 176 20.72 1.70 -14.62
C CYS A 176 21.03 0.36 -13.95
N GLU A 177 22.29 0.05 -13.64
CA GLU A 177 22.64 -1.22 -12.96
C GLU A 177 22.10 -1.30 -11.52
N VAL A 178 22.24 -0.23 -10.74
CA VAL A 178 21.86 -0.19 -9.31
C VAL A 178 20.34 -0.23 -9.12
N SER A 179 19.58 0.34 -10.05
CA SER A 179 18.11 0.40 -9.97
C SER A 179 17.41 -0.88 -10.45
N THR A 180 18.10 -1.81 -11.11
CA THR A 180 17.51 -3.08 -11.58
C THR A 180 16.72 -3.85 -10.51
N PRO A 181 17.22 -4.06 -9.26
CA PRO A 181 16.45 -4.83 -8.27
C PRO A 181 15.22 -4.06 -7.80
N PHE A 182 15.29 -2.73 -7.76
CA PHE A 182 14.16 -1.88 -7.41
C PHE A 182 13.05 -2.00 -8.45
N PHE A 183 13.41 -1.95 -9.74
CA PHE A 183 12.46 -2.11 -10.83
C PHE A 183 11.91 -3.54 -10.92
N ASP A 184 12.71 -4.57 -10.64
CA ASP A 184 12.23 -5.95 -10.55
C ASP A 184 11.20 -6.11 -9.42
N MET A 185 11.45 -5.53 -8.24
CA MET A 185 10.50 -5.52 -7.13
C MET A 185 9.22 -4.75 -7.49
N LEU A 186 9.35 -3.60 -8.15
CA LEU A 186 8.23 -2.79 -8.61
C LEU A 186 7.40 -3.54 -9.67
N LYS A 187 8.04 -4.24 -10.61
CA LYS A 187 7.38 -5.06 -11.63
C LYS A 187 6.56 -6.17 -10.99
N LYS A 188 7.15 -6.93 -10.05
CA LYS A 188 6.42 -7.96 -9.29
C LYS A 188 5.24 -7.37 -8.52
N TRP A 189 5.44 -6.22 -7.89
CA TRP A 189 4.36 -5.56 -7.15
C TRP A 189 3.20 -5.08 -8.05
N ILE A 190 3.52 -4.49 -9.21
CA ILE A 190 2.49 -3.99 -10.15
C ILE A 190 1.76 -5.13 -10.84
N TYR A 191 2.41 -6.23 -11.21
CA TYR A 191 1.77 -7.28 -12.02
C TYR A 191 1.32 -8.49 -11.20
N GLU A 192 2.08 -8.90 -10.19
CA GLU A 192 1.81 -10.09 -9.37
C GLU A 192 1.18 -9.74 -8.02
N GLY A 193 1.34 -8.50 -7.54
CA GLY A 193 0.84 -8.05 -6.24
C GLY A 193 1.62 -8.64 -5.05
N GLU A 194 2.82 -9.19 -5.28
CA GLU A 194 3.68 -9.77 -4.25
C GLU A 194 4.85 -8.86 -3.89
N LEU A 195 5.13 -8.71 -2.58
CA LEU A 195 6.35 -8.06 -2.08
C LEU A 195 7.36 -9.13 -1.68
N ASN A 196 8.45 -9.23 -2.44
CA ASN A 196 9.60 -10.05 -2.09
C ASN A 196 10.75 -9.14 -1.62
N ASP A 197 10.58 -8.51 -0.45
CA ASP A 197 11.56 -7.58 0.13
C ASP A 197 12.20 -8.15 1.40
N GLN A 198 13.27 -8.96 1.23
CA GLN A 198 13.99 -9.58 2.34
C GLN A 198 14.79 -8.57 3.18
N TYR A 199 15.15 -7.42 2.60
CA TYR A 199 16.09 -6.46 3.19
C TYR A 199 15.45 -5.11 3.54
N ASN A 200 14.12 -5.01 3.42
CA ASN A 200 13.37 -3.81 3.71
C ASN A 200 13.82 -2.58 2.89
N GLU A 201 14.15 -2.79 1.61
CA GLU A 201 14.64 -1.75 0.70
C GLU A 201 13.52 -1.07 -0.11
N PHE A 202 12.36 -1.70 -0.22
CA PHE A 202 11.21 -1.17 -0.95
C PHE A 202 10.40 -0.20 -0.10
N PHE A 203 9.75 0.79 -0.71
CA PHE A 203 9.03 1.84 0.02
C PHE A 203 7.68 1.39 0.61
N VAL A 204 7.15 0.24 0.16
CA VAL A 204 5.96 -0.40 0.73
C VAL A 204 6.41 -1.41 1.80
N GLU A 205 5.77 -1.36 2.97
CA GLU A 205 5.99 -2.29 4.07
C GLU A 205 4.78 -3.22 4.22
N GLU A 206 5.06 -4.51 4.39
CA GLU A 206 4.05 -5.51 4.73
C GLU A 206 4.08 -5.76 6.25
N HIS A 207 2.96 -5.47 6.92
CA HIS A 207 2.79 -5.80 8.32
C HIS A 207 2.16 -7.20 8.43
N GLN A 208 2.98 -8.21 8.70
CA GLN A 208 2.57 -9.62 8.79
C GLN A 208 1.68 -9.92 10.02
N ASP A 209 1.63 -9.03 11.00
CA ASP A 209 0.96 -9.26 12.29
C ASP A 209 -0.57 -9.01 12.27
N ILE A 210 -1.14 -8.58 11.15
CA ILE A 210 -2.56 -8.24 11.07
C ILE A 210 -3.34 -9.36 10.38
N HIS A 211 -3.91 -10.23 11.21
CA HIS A 211 -5.02 -11.09 10.83
C HIS A 211 -6.32 -10.44 11.31
N GLY A 212 -7.17 -9.96 10.40
CA GLY A 212 -8.40 -9.26 10.79
C GLY A 212 -9.20 -8.70 9.62
N GLU A 213 -10.21 -7.87 9.90
CA GLU A 213 -11.11 -7.28 8.90
C GLU A 213 -10.48 -6.09 8.15
N ASP A 214 -9.46 -5.45 8.75
CA ASP A 214 -8.75 -4.29 8.21
C ASP A 214 -7.52 -4.66 7.36
N LEU A 215 -7.56 -5.80 6.65
CA LEU A 215 -6.48 -6.21 5.72
C LEU A 215 -6.19 -5.12 4.68
N TRP A 216 -7.21 -4.42 4.21
CA TRP A 216 -7.07 -3.40 3.18
C TRP A 216 -6.25 -2.17 3.62
N ASN A 217 -6.46 -1.72 4.86
CA ASN A 217 -5.83 -0.50 5.37
C ASN A 217 -4.48 -0.77 6.03
N LEU A 218 -4.37 -1.86 6.79
CA LEU A 218 -3.25 -2.07 7.70
C LEU A 218 -2.20 -3.05 7.16
N LYS A 219 -2.54 -3.93 6.20
CA LYS A 219 -1.58 -4.94 5.66
C LYS A 219 -0.42 -4.29 4.92
N TYR A 220 -0.69 -3.25 4.12
CA TYR A 220 0.34 -2.51 3.39
C TYR A 220 0.29 -1.03 3.75
N SER A 221 1.42 -0.52 4.24
CA SER A 221 1.63 0.88 4.54
C SER A 221 2.80 1.43 3.72
N MET A 222 2.80 2.74 3.46
CA MET A 222 4.03 3.40 3.01
C MET A 222 4.93 3.59 4.22
N ARG A 223 6.21 3.22 4.10
CA ARG A 223 7.19 3.45 5.16
C ARG A 223 7.25 4.94 5.50
N GLN A 224 7.25 5.25 6.79
CA GLN A 224 7.36 6.63 7.28
C GLN A 224 8.74 7.26 6.96
N ASN A 225 9.75 6.43 6.71
CA ASN A 225 11.08 6.87 6.27
C ASN A 225 11.02 7.26 4.79
N SER A 226 10.71 8.53 4.54
CA SER A 226 10.73 9.17 3.21
C SER A 226 12.08 9.03 2.48
N SER A 227 13.14 8.66 3.20
CA SER A 227 14.49 8.41 2.67
C SER A 227 14.58 7.19 1.74
N MET A 228 13.65 6.24 1.83
CA MET A 228 13.66 5.02 1.00
C MET A 228 12.87 5.20 -0.31
N LEU A 229 12.17 6.31 -0.49
CA LEU A 229 11.56 6.66 -1.76
C LEU A 229 12.65 7.24 -2.67
N PRO A 230 12.88 6.67 -3.87
CA PRO A 230 13.76 7.29 -4.84
C PRO A 230 13.25 8.69 -5.21
N SER A 231 14.16 9.67 -5.30
CA SER A 231 13.82 11.06 -5.64
C SER A 231 13.14 11.23 -7.00
N PHE A 232 13.27 10.23 -7.89
CA PHE A 232 12.62 10.22 -9.20
C PHE A 232 11.13 9.79 -9.14
N ILE A 233 10.66 9.19 -8.05
CA ILE A 233 9.25 8.83 -7.89
C ILE A 233 8.53 9.93 -7.11
N ASN A 234 7.46 10.47 -7.71
CA ASN A 234 6.58 11.38 -7.02
C ASN A 234 5.74 10.66 -5.95
N THR A 235 5.42 11.36 -4.86
CA THR A 235 4.58 10.81 -3.79
C THR A 235 3.17 10.42 -4.27
N THR A 236 2.66 11.06 -5.33
CA THR A 236 1.39 10.74 -5.98
C THR A 236 1.47 9.41 -6.73
N LEU A 237 2.53 9.19 -7.51
CA LEU A 237 2.78 7.95 -8.23
C LEU A 237 3.03 6.79 -7.26
N ALA A 238 3.77 7.02 -6.18
CA ALA A 238 3.96 6.02 -5.12
C ALA A 238 2.63 5.56 -4.50
N LYS A 239 1.70 6.50 -4.25
CA LYS A 239 0.35 6.16 -3.77
C LYS A 239 -0.43 5.34 -4.79
N LYS A 240 -0.36 5.67 -6.08
CA LYS A 240 -0.99 4.88 -7.15
C LYS A 240 -0.43 3.46 -7.18
N ILE A 241 0.90 3.30 -7.16
CA ILE A 241 1.57 1.99 -7.13
C ILE A 241 1.15 1.16 -5.91
N LEU A 242 1.04 1.79 -4.74
CA LEU A 242 0.57 1.11 -3.54
C LEU A 242 -0.89 0.62 -3.71
N VAL A 243 -1.77 1.43 -4.29
CA VAL A 243 -3.17 1.04 -4.53
C VAL A 243 -3.25 -0.12 -5.54
N ILE A 244 -2.42 -0.13 -6.59
CA ILE A 244 -2.36 -1.22 -7.57
C ILE A 244 -2.00 -2.55 -6.91
N GLY A 245 -0.93 -2.57 -6.10
CA GLY A 245 -0.54 -3.83 -5.46
C GLY A 245 -1.53 -4.26 -4.37
N LYS A 246 -2.13 -3.30 -3.63
CA LYS A 246 -3.23 -3.59 -2.70
C LYS A 246 -4.44 -4.22 -3.40
N SER A 247 -4.86 -3.65 -4.54
CA SER A 247 -6.02 -4.16 -5.30
C SER A 247 -5.74 -5.56 -5.85
N LEU A 248 -4.55 -5.81 -6.38
CA LEU A 248 -4.18 -7.14 -6.88
C LEU A 248 -4.08 -8.18 -5.79
N ASN A 249 -3.46 -7.84 -4.65
CA ASN A 249 -3.41 -8.81 -3.55
C ASN A 249 -4.81 -9.07 -2.98
N PHE A 250 -5.67 -8.06 -2.94
CA PHE A 250 -7.06 -8.24 -2.55
C PHE A 250 -7.82 -9.15 -3.53
N ILE A 251 -7.62 -9.00 -4.85
CA ILE A 251 -8.20 -9.90 -5.86
C ILE A 251 -7.70 -11.33 -5.66
N LYS A 252 -6.41 -11.50 -5.36
CA LYS A 252 -5.81 -12.82 -5.14
C LYS A 252 -6.32 -13.51 -3.88
N ASP A 253 -6.24 -12.83 -2.74
CA ASP A 253 -6.59 -13.41 -1.42
C ASP A 253 -8.12 -13.47 -1.19
N SER A 254 -8.86 -12.47 -1.67
CA SER A 254 -10.30 -12.33 -1.35
C SER A 254 -11.23 -12.77 -2.48
N CYS A 255 -10.79 -12.67 -3.74
CA CYS A 255 -11.59 -13.12 -4.90
C CYS A 255 -11.17 -14.50 -5.45
N ASN A 256 -10.02 -15.05 -5.00
CA ASN A 256 -9.43 -16.30 -5.50
C ASN A 256 -9.24 -16.35 -7.04
N ASP A 257 -9.17 -15.20 -7.71
CA ASP A 257 -8.99 -15.10 -9.16
C ASP A 257 -7.50 -15.00 -9.51
N SER A 258 -6.78 -16.12 -9.30
CA SER A 258 -5.36 -16.25 -9.67
C SER A 258 -5.11 -16.18 -11.18
N GLU A 259 -6.13 -16.44 -12.00
CA GLU A 259 -6.02 -16.48 -13.46
C GLU A 259 -5.78 -15.10 -14.07
N TYR A 260 -6.39 -14.04 -13.52
CA TYR A 260 -6.17 -12.65 -13.95
C TYR A 260 -4.77 -12.13 -13.60
N VAL A 261 -4.23 -12.57 -12.46
CA VAL A 261 -2.84 -12.25 -12.05
C VAL A 261 -1.84 -12.96 -12.97
N LEU A 262 -2.15 -14.19 -13.41
CA LEU A 262 -1.34 -14.98 -14.34
C LEU A 262 -1.35 -14.46 -15.79
N SER A 263 -2.42 -13.79 -16.25
CA SER A 263 -2.40 -13.12 -17.56
C SER A 263 -1.56 -11.84 -17.52
N ARG A 264 -1.62 -11.09 -16.42
CA ARG A 264 -0.82 -9.87 -16.21
C ARG A 264 0.68 -10.16 -16.05
N SER A 265 1.06 -11.24 -15.36
CA SER A 265 2.48 -11.61 -15.24
C SER A 265 3.08 -11.96 -16.61
N LYS A 266 2.31 -12.59 -17.50
CA LYS A 266 2.73 -12.85 -18.90
C LYS A 266 2.85 -11.58 -19.74
N GLU A 267 1.99 -10.58 -19.53
CA GLU A 267 2.12 -9.26 -20.16
C GLU A 267 3.37 -8.53 -19.64
N ALA A 268 3.70 -8.69 -18.35
CA ALA A 268 4.89 -8.13 -17.74
C ALA A 268 6.19 -8.76 -18.31
N GLU A 269 6.23 -10.07 -18.51
CA GLU A 269 7.38 -10.78 -19.08
C GLU A 269 7.72 -10.29 -20.50
N ASN A 270 6.71 -9.86 -21.27
CA ASN A 270 6.90 -9.35 -22.63
C ASN A 270 7.37 -7.87 -22.67
N LEU A 271 7.26 -7.13 -21.58
CA LEU A 271 7.66 -5.72 -21.48
C LEU A 271 9.02 -5.58 -20.75
N ASN A 272 10.10 -5.48 -21.53
CA ASN A 272 11.43 -5.06 -21.05
C ASN A 272 11.53 -3.52 -20.90
N VAL A 273 10.47 -2.88 -20.40
CA VAL A 273 10.33 -1.40 -20.37
C VAL A 273 10.79 -0.79 -19.04
N PHE A 274 11.06 -1.60 -18.02
CA PHE A 274 11.50 -1.12 -16.70
C PHE A 274 13.01 -0.81 -16.67
N ASN A 275 13.41 0.20 -17.44
CA ASN A 275 14.74 0.81 -17.36
C ASN A 275 14.61 2.25 -16.85
N TYR A 276 15.66 2.75 -16.20
CA TYR A 276 15.71 4.12 -15.70
C TYR A 276 15.47 5.18 -16.79
N ASP A 277 15.78 4.87 -18.05
CA ASP A 277 15.63 5.75 -19.21
C ASP A 277 14.16 6.07 -19.55
N SER A 278 13.21 5.37 -18.93
CA SER A 278 11.79 5.41 -19.31
C SER A 278 10.89 5.75 -18.13
N ILE A 279 11.28 6.72 -17.29
CA ILE A 279 10.45 7.20 -16.16
C ILE A 279 9.10 7.74 -16.66
N GLU A 280 9.07 8.48 -17.77
CA GLU A 280 7.81 9.01 -18.33
C GLU A 280 6.90 7.87 -18.82
N ALA A 281 7.45 6.88 -19.51
CA ALA A 281 6.69 5.70 -19.92
C ALA A 281 6.22 4.86 -18.72
N LEU A 282 6.99 4.85 -17.62
CA LEU A 282 6.60 4.22 -16.37
C LEU A 282 5.36 4.91 -15.77
N GLU A 283 5.28 6.24 -15.80
CA GLU A 283 4.09 6.95 -15.30
C GLU A 283 2.84 6.58 -16.12
N GLU A 284 2.95 6.53 -17.45
CA GLU A 284 1.86 6.12 -18.35
C GLU A 284 1.42 4.67 -18.10
N ILE A 285 2.38 3.74 -18.00
CA ILE A 285 2.11 2.33 -17.71
C ILE A 285 1.43 2.20 -16.34
N VAL A 286 1.93 2.90 -15.32
CA VAL A 286 1.32 2.87 -13.97
C VAL A 286 -0.11 3.40 -14.02
N ASP A 287 -0.38 4.46 -14.76
CA ASP A 287 -1.71 5.06 -14.87
C ASP A 287 -2.69 4.17 -15.63
N GLU A 288 -2.27 3.54 -16.72
CA GLU A 288 -3.08 2.56 -17.44
C GLU A 288 -3.40 1.34 -16.55
N ASN A 289 -2.38 0.80 -15.89
CA ASN A 289 -2.52 -0.33 -14.96
C ASN A 289 -3.44 0.02 -13.78
N TYR A 290 -3.34 1.24 -13.27
CA TYR A 290 -4.18 1.73 -12.19
C TYR A 290 -5.66 1.78 -12.60
N ILE A 291 -5.98 2.31 -13.78
CA ILE A 291 -7.35 2.38 -14.28
C ILE A 291 -7.90 0.98 -14.53
N ASN A 292 -7.12 0.12 -15.20
CA ASN A 292 -7.54 -1.25 -15.51
C ASN A 292 -7.79 -2.08 -14.25
N THR A 293 -6.84 -2.10 -13.31
CA THR A 293 -6.97 -2.87 -12.05
C THR A 293 -8.12 -2.35 -11.18
N SER A 294 -8.34 -1.04 -11.12
CA SER A 294 -9.42 -0.45 -10.34
C SER A 294 -10.79 -0.76 -10.94
N ASN A 295 -10.94 -0.62 -12.25
CA ASN A 295 -12.19 -0.96 -12.94
C ASN A 295 -12.49 -2.45 -12.83
N TYR A 296 -11.49 -3.31 -13.04
CA TYR A 296 -11.66 -4.75 -12.92
C TYR A 296 -12.06 -5.18 -11.50
N LEU A 297 -11.43 -4.59 -10.47
CA LEU A 297 -11.81 -4.85 -9.07
C LEU A 297 -13.26 -4.44 -8.80
N LEU A 298 -13.68 -3.26 -9.27
CA LEU A 298 -15.05 -2.81 -9.12
C LEU A 298 -16.03 -3.71 -9.87
N ASP A 299 -15.68 -4.13 -11.08
CA ASP A 299 -16.50 -5.03 -11.89
C ASP A 299 -16.69 -6.37 -11.19
N ILE A 300 -15.65 -6.97 -10.62
CA ILE A 300 -15.78 -8.20 -9.82
C ILE A 300 -16.72 -7.97 -8.62
N LEU A 301 -16.54 -6.87 -7.88
CA LEU A 301 -17.36 -6.57 -6.71
C LEU A 301 -18.84 -6.36 -7.05
N PHE A 302 -19.14 -5.69 -8.18
CA PHE A 302 -20.50 -5.43 -8.62
C PHE A 302 -21.15 -6.64 -9.30
N THR A 303 -20.41 -7.39 -10.12
CA THR A 303 -20.97 -8.50 -10.90
C THR A 303 -20.98 -9.80 -10.11
N ARG A 304 -19.83 -10.24 -9.60
CA ARG A 304 -19.67 -11.53 -8.93
C ARG A 304 -20.18 -11.51 -7.49
N TYR A 305 -19.85 -10.46 -6.75
CA TYR A 305 -20.24 -10.32 -5.34
C TYR A 305 -21.47 -9.45 -5.12
N LYS A 306 -22.11 -8.96 -6.20
CA LYS A 306 -23.39 -8.24 -6.14
C LYS A 306 -23.46 -7.18 -5.03
N LEU A 307 -22.39 -6.38 -4.85
CA LEU A 307 -22.29 -5.42 -3.74
C LEU A 307 -23.53 -4.51 -3.63
N LYS A 308 -24.08 -4.08 -4.77
CA LYS A 308 -25.28 -3.23 -4.82
C LYS A 308 -26.50 -3.93 -4.18
N ASP A 309 -26.64 -5.23 -4.36
CA ASP A 309 -27.74 -6.01 -3.79
C ASP A 309 -27.56 -6.18 -2.29
N HIS A 310 -26.33 -6.37 -1.80
CA HIS A 310 -26.04 -6.40 -0.36
C HIS A 310 -26.31 -5.04 0.31
N LEU A 311 -25.92 -3.91 -0.30
CA LEU A 311 -26.24 -2.58 0.22
C LEU A 311 -27.76 -2.32 0.19
N ASN A 312 -28.45 -2.73 -0.87
CA ASN A 312 -29.91 -2.70 -0.94
C ASN A 312 -30.55 -3.54 0.16
N ALA A 313 -30.00 -4.71 0.48
CA ALA A 313 -30.48 -5.57 1.55
C ALA A 313 -30.32 -4.91 2.92
N LEU A 314 -29.18 -4.28 3.20
CA LEU A 314 -28.98 -3.48 4.41
C LEU A 314 -30.04 -2.37 4.54
N LYS A 315 -30.34 -1.66 3.44
CA LYS A 315 -31.43 -0.67 3.43
C LYS A 315 -32.79 -1.30 3.69
N ARG A 316 -33.12 -2.41 3.01
CA ARG A 316 -34.43 -3.08 3.08
C ARG A 316 -34.72 -3.64 4.46
N TYR A 317 -33.76 -4.37 5.05
CA TYR A 317 -33.94 -5.10 6.30
C TYR A 317 -33.50 -4.31 7.53
N LEU A 318 -32.29 -3.75 7.51
CA LEU A 318 -31.69 -3.13 8.70
C LEU A 318 -32.10 -1.65 8.88
N LEU A 319 -32.44 -0.95 7.79
CA LEU A 319 -33.02 0.38 7.86
C LEU A 319 -34.55 0.40 7.69
N LEU A 320 -35.19 -0.77 7.74
CA LEU A 320 -36.66 -0.94 7.70
C LEU A 320 -37.33 -0.40 6.43
N GLY A 321 -36.65 -0.43 5.28
CA GLY A 321 -37.22 0.00 4.00
C GLY A 321 -38.38 -0.88 3.52
N GLN A 322 -38.38 -2.18 3.84
CA GLN A 322 -39.48 -3.10 3.52
C GLN A 322 -40.50 -3.18 4.66
N GLY A 323 -41.54 -2.35 4.57
CA GLY A 323 -42.56 -2.25 5.62
C GLY A 323 -43.39 -3.53 5.82
N ASP A 324 -43.65 -4.30 4.77
CA ASP A 324 -44.43 -5.55 4.82
C ASP A 324 -43.72 -6.64 5.63
N PHE A 325 -42.43 -6.84 5.36
CA PHE A 325 -41.57 -7.75 6.11
C PHE A 325 -41.50 -7.37 7.60
N ILE A 326 -41.24 -6.08 7.89
CA ILE A 326 -41.13 -5.61 9.27
C ILE A 326 -42.45 -5.73 10.03
N GLN A 327 -43.59 -5.45 9.40
CA GLN A 327 -44.90 -5.61 10.02
C GLN A 327 -45.16 -7.08 10.39
N ASN A 328 -44.92 -8.01 9.45
CA ASN A 328 -45.07 -9.45 9.69
C ASN A 328 -44.11 -9.97 10.76
N LEU A 329 -42.88 -9.45 10.76
CA LEU A 329 -41.86 -9.76 11.77
C LEU A 329 -42.27 -9.25 13.16
N MET A 330 -42.80 -8.03 13.26
CA MET A 330 -43.31 -7.47 14.51
C MET A 330 -44.51 -8.25 15.06
N ASP A 331 -45.42 -8.68 14.19
CA ASP A 331 -46.59 -9.47 14.60
C ASP A 331 -46.18 -10.88 15.07
N SER A 332 -45.20 -11.50 14.40
CA SER A 332 -44.67 -12.82 14.76
C SER A 332 -43.82 -12.79 16.04
N LEU A 333 -42.97 -11.77 16.20
CA LEU A 333 -42.08 -11.63 17.35
C LEU A 333 -42.74 -10.97 18.56
N GLY A 334 -43.79 -10.19 18.35
CA GLY A 334 -44.47 -9.41 19.40
C GLY A 334 -44.90 -10.19 20.65
N PRO A 335 -45.43 -11.44 20.58
CA PRO A 335 -45.73 -12.22 21.78
C PRO A 335 -44.45 -12.70 22.50
N SER A 336 -43.42 -13.11 21.75
CA SER A 336 -42.15 -13.59 22.31
C SER A 336 -41.37 -12.45 23.01
N LEU A 337 -41.29 -11.29 22.37
CA LEU A 337 -40.52 -10.13 22.85
C LEU A 337 -41.14 -9.42 24.05
N ARG A 338 -42.40 -9.68 24.40
CA ARG A 338 -43.04 -9.17 25.63
C ARG A 338 -42.52 -9.83 26.90
N ASN A 339 -41.93 -11.02 26.79
CA ASN A 339 -41.36 -11.74 27.92
C ASN A 339 -40.00 -11.14 28.34
N LYS A 340 -39.57 -11.46 29.57
CA LYS A 340 -38.24 -11.06 30.07
C LYS A 340 -37.13 -11.65 29.21
N ALA A 341 -36.04 -10.90 29.04
CA ALA A 341 -34.96 -11.28 28.14
C ALA A 341 -34.29 -12.64 28.46
N VAL A 342 -34.25 -13.04 29.74
CA VAL A 342 -33.62 -14.29 30.20
C VAL A 342 -34.29 -15.56 29.62
N GLY A 343 -35.55 -15.49 29.20
CA GLY A 343 -36.29 -16.61 28.62
C GLY A 343 -36.27 -16.68 27.08
N LEU A 344 -35.52 -15.81 26.41
CA LEU A 344 -35.47 -15.73 24.95
C LEU A 344 -34.33 -16.55 24.37
N TYR A 345 -34.69 -17.50 23.52
CA TYR A 345 -33.71 -18.31 22.80
C TYR A 345 -33.59 -17.89 21.35
N ARG A 346 -32.35 -17.81 20.84
CA ARG A 346 -32.04 -17.44 19.45
C ARG A 346 -32.79 -18.31 18.43
N HIS A 347 -32.86 -19.62 18.65
CA HIS A 347 -33.50 -20.56 17.70
C HIS A 347 -35.00 -20.30 17.47
N ASN A 348 -35.72 -19.83 18.50
CA ASN A 348 -37.15 -19.51 18.37
C ASN A 348 -37.35 -18.22 17.55
N LEU A 349 -36.43 -17.27 17.71
CA LEU A 349 -36.45 -16.00 16.99
C LEU A 349 -36.01 -16.19 15.54
N THR A 350 -35.03 -17.05 15.25
CA THR A 350 -34.67 -17.40 13.87
C THR A 350 -35.81 -18.15 13.17
N GLY A 351 -36.50 -19.08 13.85
CA GLY A 351 -37.69 -19.72 13.29
C GLY A 351 -38.83 -18.74 12.99
N SER A 352 -39.02 -17.74 13.85
CA SER A 352 -40.00 -16.67 13.64
C SER A 352 -39.59 -15.71 12.52
N LEU A 353 -38.28 -15.42 12.38
CA LEU A 353 -37.71 -14.65 11.29
C LEU A 353 -37.95 -15.37 9.95
N GLU A 354 -37.64 -16.66 9.85
CA GLU A 354 -37.88 -17.46 8.65
C GLU A 354 -39.37 -17.50 8.28
N SER A 355 -40.26 -17.63 9.26
CA SER A 355 -41.70 -17.56 9.03
C SER A 355 -42.14 -16.19 8.50
N ALA A 356 -41.56 -15.10 9.01
CA ALA A 356 -41.84 -13.74 8.55
C ALA A 356 -41.32 -13.51 7.12
N ILE A 357 -40.13 -14.03 6.79
CA ILE A 357 -39.57 -13.98 5.43
C ILE A 357 -40.53 -14.67 4.46
N ARG A 358 -40.98 -15.89 4.77
CA ARG A 358 -41.94 -16.65 3.92
C ARG A 358 -43.32 -16.00 3.79
N ALA A 359 -43.75 -15.23 4.80
CA ALA A 359 -45.03 -14.55 4.78
C ALA A 359 -45.00 -13.20 4.03
N SER A 360 -43.83 -12.73 3.59
CA SER A 360 -43.62 -11.40 3.00
C SER A 360 -43.04 -11.49 1.59
N ASN A 361 -42.99 -10.36 0.88
CA ASN A 361 -42.37 -10.30 -0.44
C ASN A 361 -40.83 -10.50 -0.40
N ALA A 362 -40.23 -10.52 0.80
CA ALA A 362 -38.82 -10.86 1.00
C ALA A 362 -38.47 -12.29 0.53
N GLN A 363 -39.46 -13.17 0.35
CA GLN A 363 -39.23 -14.51 -0.20
C GLN A 363 -38.63 -14.49 -1.63
N TYR A 364 -38.88 -13.43 -2.40
CA TYR A 364 -38.37 -13.31 -3.77
C TYR A 364 -36.96 -12.74 -3.87
N ASP A 365 -36.36 -12.32 -2.75
CA ASP A 365 -34.98 -11.85 -2.72
C ASP A 365 -33.99 -13.02 -2.84
N ASP A 366 -32.77 -12.72 -3.27
CA ASP A 366 -31.74 -13.73 -3.50
C ASP A 366 -31.45 -14.53 -2.22
N SER A 367 -31.41 -15.86 -2.36
CA SER A 367 -31.20 -16.78 -1.23
C SER A 367 -29.87 -16.56 -0.50
N GLU A 368 -28.86 -16.02 -1.18
CA GLU A 368 -27.57 -15.67 -0.56
C GLU A 368 -27.72 -14.51 0.41
N ILE A 369 -28.46 -13.46 0.02
CA ILE A 369 -28.73 -12.29 0.86
C ILE A 369 -29.49 -12.70 2.14
N LEU A 370 -30.46 -13.60 2.00
CA LEU A 370 -31.25 -14.08 3.14
C LEU A 370 -30.44 -14.95 4.10
N LYS A 371 -29.45 -15.72 3.61
CA LYS A 371 -28.52 -16.47 4.47
C LYS A 371 -27.64 -15.57 5.34
N HIS A 372 -27.39 -14.35 4.88
CA HIS A 372 -26.62 -13.35 5.63
C HIS A 372 -27.46 -12.64 6.70
N LEU A 373 -28.79 -12.70 6.62
CA LEU A 373 -29.68 -12.11 7.62
C LEU A 373 -29.86 -13.06 8.81
N ASP A 374 -29.54 -12.56 10.00
CA ASP A 374 -29.48 -13.39 11.19
C ASP A 374 -30.03 -12.64 12.41
N VAL A 375 -30.45 -13.38 13.45
CA VAL A 375 -30.90 -12.76 14.71
C VAL A 375 -29.76 -12.76 15.72
N ARG A 376 -29.43 -11.57 16.23
CA ARG A 376 -28.50 -11.40 17.35
C ARG A 376 -29.24 -10.91 18.60
N LEU A 377 -28.92 -11.55 19.72
CA LEU A 377 -29.36 -11.12 21.05
C LEU A 377 -28.21 -10.38 21.72
N LEU A 378 -28.47 -9.18 22.22
CA LEU A 378 -27.52 -8.44 23.05
C LEU A 378 -27.45 -9.08 24.45
N SER A 379 -26.39 -8.79 25.20
CA SER A 379 -26.30 -9.25 26.60
C SER A 379 -27.37 -8.54 27.44
N PRO A 380 -28.30 -9.27 28.08
CA PRO A 380 -29.40 -8.66 28.83
C PRO A 380 -28.92 -8.04 30.14
N SER A 381 -29.41 -6.84 30.45
CA SER A 381 -29.29 -6.20 31.77
C SER A 381 -30.48 -6.56 32.67
N GLU A 382 -30.35 -6.35 33.99
CA GLU A 382 -31.44 -6.62 34.93
C GLU A 382 -32.66 -5.74 34.64
N GLY A 383 -33.78 -6.36 34.27
CA GLY A 383 -35.04 -5.67 33.95
C GLY A 383 -35.36 -5.55 32.46
N ASP A 384 -34.42 -5.95 31.58
CA ASP A 384 -34.63 -5.81 30.14
C ASP A 384 -35.75 -6.72 29.61
N VAL A 385 -36.56 -6.13 28.74
CA VAL A 385 -37.61 -6.80 27.99
C VAL A 385 -37.03 -7.26 26.65
N GLY A 386 -37.55 -8.34 26.07
CA GLY A 386 -37.07 -8.86 24.79
C GLY A 386 -36.94 -7.84 23.67
N TRP A 387 -37.83 -6.84 23.65
CA TRP A 387 -37.82 -5.74 22.69
C TRP A 387 -36.52 -4.92 22.66
N ASP A 388 -35.81 -4.83 23.78
CA ASP A 388 -34.58 -4.03 23.90
C ASP A 388 -33.33 -4.86 23.58
N VAL A 389 -33.43 -6.17 23.68
CA VAL A 389 -32.33 -7.12 23.44
C VAL A 389 -32.28 -7.62 21.99
N PHE A 390 -33.42 -7.62 21.30
CA PHE A 390 -33.55 -8.09 19.93
C PHE A 390 -32.84 -7.18 18.93
N THR A 391 -32.01 -7.79 18.06
CA THR A 391 -31.31 -7.09 16.98
C THR A 391 -31.30 -7.98 15.73
N LEU A 392 -31.58 -7.40 14.57
CA LEU A 392 -31.27 -8.01 13.29
C LEU A 392 -29.81 -7.73 12.94
N ASP A 393 -29.08 -8.78 12.58
CA ASP A 393 -27.68 -8.68 12.17
C ASP A 393 -27.52 -9.16 10.73
N TYR A 394 -26.57 -8.55 10.03
CA TYR A 394 -26.28 -8.89 8.64
C TYR A 394 -24.83 -9.34 8.54
N HIS A 395 -24.61 -10.65 8.45
CA HIS A 395 -23.27 -11.22 8.41
C HIS A 395 -22.66 -11.03 7.02
N VAL A 396 -21.66 -10.19 6.91
CA VAL A 396 -20.95 -9.97 5.64
C VAL A 396 -19.71 -10.87 5.60
N SER A 397 -19.60 -11.74 4.58
CA SER A 397 -18.38 -12.53 4.35
C SER A 397 -17.33 -11.72 3.59
N GLN A 398 -16.07 -12.18 3.61
CA GLN A 398 -15.05 -11.68 2.67
C GLN A 398 -15.53 -11.95 1.23
N PRO A 399 -15.33 -11.03 0.25
CA PRO A 399 -14.56 -9.79 0.26
C PRO A 399 -15.31 -8.55 0.78
N LEU A 400 -16.63 -8.60 0.94
CA LEU A 400 -17.48 -7.43 1.20
C LEU A 400 -17.26 -6.79 2.59
N ASN A 401 -16.73 -7.56 3.55
CA ASN A 401 -16.40 -7.08 4.90
C ASN A 401 -15.36 -5.95 4.89
N THR A 402 -14.53 -5.85 3.86
CA THR A 402 -13.58 -4.71 3.75
C THR A 402 -14.29 -3.39 3.49
N ILE A 403 -15.44 -3.41 2.82
CA ILE A 403 -16.27 -2.22 2.56
C ILE A 403 -17.21 -1.96 3.73
N ILE A 404 -17.89 -3.02 4.18
CA ILE A 404 -18.81 -2.99 5.31
C ILE A 404 -18.05 -3.43 6.55
N THR A 405 -17.17 -2.55 7.03
CA THR A 405 -16.37 -2.81 8.24
C THR A 405 -17.24 -3.04 9.47
N SER A 406 -16.72 -3.73 10.49
CA SER A 406 -17.38 -3.84 11.80
C SER A 406 -17.82 -2.48 12.37
N SER A 407 -17.01 -1.43 12.18
CA SER A 407 -17.36 -0.08 12.62
C SER A 407 -18.60 0.48 11.91
N ALA A 408 -18.80 0.14 10.64
CA ALA A 408 -19.98 0.51 9.88
C ALA A 408 -21.20 -0.31 10.33
N MET A 409 -21.04 -1.60 10.63
CA MET A 409 -22.13 -2.43 11.16
C MET A 409 -22.60 -1.97 12.54
N GLU A 410 -21.71 -1.52 13.43
CA GLU A 410 -22.11 -0.93 14.70
C GLU A 410 -22.95 0.34 14.52
N LYS A 411 -22.62 1.16 13.53
CA LYS A 411 -23.40 2.35 13.14
C LYS A 411 -24.78 1.95 12.63
N TYR A 412 -24.87 0.98 11.72
CA TYR A 412 -26.15 0.47 11.26
C TYR A 412 -26.98 -0.13 12.40
N ARG A 413 -26.37 -0.85 13.34
CA ARG A 413 -27.07 -1.41 14.50
C ARG A 413 -27.68 -0.32 15.38
N LYS A 414 -26.94 0.77 15.64
CA LYS A 414 -27.47 1.93 16.39
C LYS A 414 -28.67 2.55 15.67
N LEU A 415 -28.60 2.69 14.35
CA LEU A 415 -29.70 3.18 13.52
C LEU A 415 -30.91 2.23 13.60
N PHE A 416 -30.69 0.93 13.47
CA PHE A 416 -31.74 -0.08 13.59
C PHE A 416 -32.45 0.01 14.94
N HIS A 417 -31.72 0.08 16.06
CA HIS A 417 -32.33 0.17 17.40
C HIS A 417 -33.22 1.41 17.56
N PHE A 418 -32.78 2.56 17.03
CA PHE A 418 -33.56 3.78 17.07
C PHE A 418 -34.86 3.64 16.25
N LEU A 419 -34.76 3.20 14.99
CA LEU A 419 -35.92 3.04 14.13
C LEU A 419 -36.85 1.93 14.62
N TRP A 420 -36.30 0.85 15.18
CA TRP A 420 -37.05 -0.26 15.77
C TRP A 420 -37.87 0.20 16.98
N ARG A 421 -37.30 1.04 17.85
CA ARG A 421 -38.04 1.66 18.96
C ARG A 421 -39.17 2.54 18.44
N LEU A 422 -38.92 3.35 17.42
CA LEU A 422 -39.95 4.20 16.81
C LEU A 422 -41.09 3.37 16.20
N LYS A 423 -40.77 2.27 15.51
CA LYS A 423 -41.76 1.30 14.98
C LYS A 423 -42.51 0.56 16.08
N ARG A 424 -41.85 0.20 17.19
CA ARG A 424 -42.52 -0.38 18.37
C ARG A 424 -43.59 0.56 18.92
N VAL A 425 -43.28 1.84 19.10
CA VAL A 425 -44.26 2.80 19.61
C VAL A 425 -45.43 2.94 18.63
N GLU A 426 -45.17 3.07 17.34
CA GLU A 426 -46.21 3.11 16.30
C GLU A 426 -47.15 1.90 16.35
N HIS A 427 -46.60 0.68 16.43
CA HIS A 427 -47.38 -0.55 16.48
C HIS A 427 -48.23 -0.64 17.76
N THR A 428 -47.67 -0.24 18.91
CA THR A 428 -48.41 -0.21 20.19
C THR A 428 -49.52 0.83 20.21
N LEU A 429 -49.31 2.01 19.62
CA LEU A 429 -50.34 3.03 19.47
C LEU A 429 -51.43 2.58 18.48
N SER A 430 -51.04 2.02 17.34
CA SER A 430 -51.96 1.52 16.32
C SER A 430 -52.82 0.38 16.84
N SER A 431 -52.24 -0.57 17.58
CA SER A 431 -52.99 -1.65 18.22
C SER A 431 -53.89 -1.16 19.37
N SER A 432 -53.48 -0.13 20.09
CA SER A 432 -54.32 0.52 21.11
C SER A 432 -55.49 1.25 20.46
N TRP A 433 -55.25 2.04 19.42
CA TRP A 433 -56.30 2.70 18.64
C TRP A 433 -57.30 1.69 18.05
N LYS A 434 -56.84 0.59 17.44
CA LYS A 434 -57.72 -0.49 16.95
C LYS A 434 -58.63 -1.02 18.08
N ARG A 435 -58.08 -1.29 19.27
CA ARG A 435 -58.85 -1.74 20.43
C ARG A 435 -59.87 -0.71 20.91
N HIS A 436 -59.51 0.58 20.92
CA HIS A 436 -60.40 1.66 21.33
C HIS A 436 -61.52 1.93 20.32
N SER A 437 -61.24 1.85 19.01
CA SER A 437 -62.22 2.05 17.94
C SER A 437 -63.27 0.93 17.84
N ILE A 438 -62.91 -0.30 18.18
CA ILE A 438 -63.83 -1.47 18.14
C ILE A 438 -64.72 -1.54 19.40
N ARG A 439 -64.36 -0.83 20.47
CA ARG A 439 -65.07 -0.89 21.75
C ARG A 439 -66.32 -0.01 21.74
N ASN A 440 -67.40 -0.52 21.16
CA ASN A 440 -68.73 0.09 21.21
C ASN A 440 -69.29 0.06 22.64
N LEU A 441 -69.13 1.17 23.37
CA LEU A 441 -69.66 1.33 24.71
C LEU A 441 -71.00 2.09 24.69
N LYS A 442 -72.02 1.49 25.33
CA LYS A 442 -73.39 2.01 25.39
C LYS A 442 -73.56 3.20 26.35
N ASN A 443 -72.59 3.48 27.23
CA ASN A 443 -72.67 4.55 28.24
C ASN A 443 -72.11 5.88 27.70
N GLN A 444 -72.89 6.96 27.79
CA GLN A 444 -72.54 8.29 27.26
C GLN A 444 -71.35 8.95 27.98
N GLU A 445 -71.20 8.79 29.31
CA GLU A 445 -70.10 9.40 30.07
C GLU A 445 -68.74 8.77 29.71
N ILE A 446 -68.69 7.44 29.62
CA ILE A 446 -67.49 6.69 29.22
C ILE A 446 -67.11 7.02 27.77
N ARG A 447 -68.10 7.30 26.91
CA ARG A 447 -67.87 7.71 25.53
C ARG A 447 -67.15 9.06 25.43
N ASN A 448 -67.46 10.01 26.30
CA ASN A 448 -66.81 11.32 26.31
C ASN A 448 -65.34 11.24 26.75
N GLU A 449 -65.03 10.45 27.78
CA GLU A 449 -63.65 10.23 28.24
C GLU A 449 -62.82 9.40 27.23
N LEU A 450 -63.44 8.44 26.55
CA LEU A 450 -62.82 7.72 25.45
C LEU A 450 -62.57 8.61 24.23
N HIS A 451 -63.47 9.55 23.95
CA HIS A 451 -63.26 10.51 22.86
C HIS A 451 -62.05 11.38 23.13
N LYS A 452 -61.90 11.93 24.36
CA LYS A 452 -60.69 12.66 24.77
C LYS A 452 -59.43 11.80 24.64
N SER A 453 -59.48 10.55 25.11
CA SER A 453 -58.35 9.61 24.99
C SER A 453 -57.99 9.32 23.53
N ASN A 454 -58.97 9.18 22.65
CA ASN A 454 -58.76 8.96 21.23
C ASN A 454 -58.16 10.18 20.52
N LEU A 455 -58.50 11.39 20.93
CA LEU A 455 -57.90 12.62 20.41
C LEU A 455 -56.40 12.64 20.73
N ILE A 456 -56.02 12.40 22.00
CA ILE A 456 -54.62 12.33 22.43
C ILE A 456 -53.87 11.22 21.68
N LEU A 457 -54.47 10.03 21.55
CA LEU A 457 -53.86 8.94 20.78
C LEU A 457 -53.67 9.31 19.31
N SER A 458 -54.62 10.04 18.71
CA SER A 458 -54.51 10.48 17.32
C SER A 458 -53.42 11.54 17.14
N GLU A 459 -53.25 12.45 18.10
CA GLU A 459 -52.15 13.43 18.11
C GLU A 459 -50.79 12.73 18.23
N MET A 460 -50.64 11.76 19.15
CA MET A 460 -49.41 10.97 19.30
C MET A 460 -49.10 10.17 18.03
N ILE A 461 -50.09 9.53 17.42
CA ILE A 461 -49.93 8.80 16.16
C ILE A 461 -49.51 9.75 15.04
N HIS A 462 -50.16 10.91 14.92
CA HIS A 462 -49.81 11.91 13.92
C HIS A 462 -48.36 12.37 14.08
N PHE A 463 -47.93 12.69 15.30
CA PHE A 463 -46.55 13.08 15.58
C PHE A 463 -45.54 11.99 15.18
N ILE A 464 -45.79 10.74 15.57
CA ILE A 464 -44.89 9.63 15.23
C ILE A 464 -44.83 9.39 13.73
N TYR A 465 -45.96 9.48 13.03
CA TYR A 465 -45.96 9.39 11.58
C TYR A 465 -45.13 10.49 10.94
N GLN A 466 -45.32 11.76 11.33
CA GLN A 466 -44.50 12.85 10.79
C GLN A 466 -43.00 12.65 11.06
N LEU A 467 -42.64 12.18 12.25
CA LEU A 467 -41.25 11.88 12.60
C LEU A 467 -40.68 10.73 11.75
N GLN A 468 -41.44 9.66 11.55
CA GLN A 468 -41.04 8.56 10.67
C GLN A 468 -40.90 8.99 9.21
N TYR A 469 -41.84 9.81 8.71
CA TYR A 469 -41.78 10.37 7.36
C TYR A 469 -40.51 11.20 7.15
N TYR A 470 -40.15 12.04 8.13
CA TYR A 470 -38.90 12.79 8.11
C TYR A 470 -37.68 11.86 8.01
N PHE A 471 -37.59 10.84 8.88
CA PHE A 471 -36.44 9.94 8.85
C PHE A 471 -36.31 9.12 7.57
N LEU A 472 -37.42 8.54 7.10
CA LEU A 472 -37.38 7.66 5.93
C LEU A 472 -37.17 8.43 4.63
N PHE A 473 -37.88 9.55 4.42
CA PHE A 473 -37.83 10.26 3.14
C PHE A 473 -36.76 11.34 3.11
N GLU A 474 -36.67 12.21 4.13
CA GLU A 474 -35.77 13.36 4.09
C GLU A 474 -34.32 12.97 4.38
N VAL A 475 -34.12 12.06 5.34
CA VAL A 475 -32.78 11.66 5.78
C VAL A 475 -32.26 10.47 4.98
N LEU A 476 -33.02 9.36 4.99
CA LEU A 476 -32.55 8.10 4.43
C LEU A 476 -32.59 8.11 2.89
N GLU A 477 -33.71 8.47 2.26
CA GLU A 477 -33.81 8.41 0.79
C GLU A 477 -32.87 9.40 0.09
N CYS A 478 -32.80 10.65 0.57
CA CYS A 478 -31.90 11.65 0.02
C CYS A 478 -30.42 11.21 0.08
N SER A 479 -29.98 10.67 1.23
CA SER A 479 -28.60 10.21 1.39
C SER A 479 -28.31 8.93 0.60
N TRP A 480 -29.31 8.07 0.44
CA TRP A 480 -29.22 6.87 -0.37
C TRP A 480 -29.10 7.18 -1.86
N ASP A 481 -29.85 8.16 -2.36
CA ASP A 481 -29.76 8.61 -3.75
C ASP A 481 -28.39 9.21 -4.07
N GLU A 482 -27.77 9.93 -3.12
CA GLU A 482 -26.39 10.39 -3.28
C GLU A 482 -25.40 9.23 -3.42
N LEU A 483 -25.55 8.19 -2.59
CA LEU A 483 -24.71 6.99 -2.66
C LEU A 483 -24.93 6.21 -3.96
N ASN A 484 -26.19 6.03 -4.37
CA ASN A 484 -26.53 5.35 -5.63
C ASN A 484 -25.98 6.07 -6.84
N LYS A 485 -26.11 7.41 -6.90
CA LYS A 485 -25.52 8.21 -7.99
C LYS A 485 -24.00 8.09 -8.04
N TYR A 486 -23.34 7.79 -6.92
CA TYR A 486 -21.91 7.52 -6.91
C TYR A 486 -21.59 6.09 -7.38
N ILE A 487 -22.33 5.10 -6.90
CA ILE A 487 -22.19 3.69 -7.31
C ILE A 487 -22.44 3.51 -8.81
N ASP A 488 -23.48 4.14 -9.35
CA ASP A 488 -23.87 4.04 -10.76
C ASP A 488 -22.87 4.71 -11.71
N LYS A 489 -21.99 5.58 -11.20
CA LYS A 489 -20.92 6.17 -12.02
C LYS A 489 -19.82 5.17 -12.37
N HIS A 490 -19.75 4.01 -11.71
CA HIS A 490 -18.75 2.95 -11.95
C HIS A 490 -17.31 3.47 -12.10
N THR A 491 -16.99 4.59 -11.45
CA THR A 491 -15.71 5.29 -11.62
C THR A 491 -15.17 5.63 -10.24
N GLY A 492 -14.04 5.03 -9.89
CA GLY A 492 -13.37 5.32 -8.63
C GLY A 492 -12.51 4.17 -8.15
N ASN A 493 -11.89 4.42 -6.99
CA ASN A 493 -11.14 3.40 -6.28
C ASN A 493 -12.02 2.77 -5.21
N LEU A 494 -11.64 1.56 -4.76
CA LEU A 494 -12.22 0.95 -3.57
C LEU A 494 -12.16 1.89 -2.35
N ASP A 495 -11.05 2.63 -2.17
CA ASP A 495 -10.90 3.61 -1.08
C ASP A 495 -11.96 4.72 -1.12
N GLN A 496 -12.27 5.20 -2.33
CA GLN A 496 -13.28 6.23 -2.49
C GLN A 496 -14.66 5.68 -2.19
N LEU A 497 -14.97 4.46 -2.64
CA LEU A 497 -16.22 3.77 -2.31
C LEU A 497 -16.40 3.59 -0.80
N ILE A 498 -15.35 3.18 -0.09
CA ILE A 498 -15.35 3.06 1.39
C ILE A 498 -15.59 4.42 2.04
N LYS A 499 -14.95 5.48 1.54
CA LYS A 499 -15.13 6.84 2.07
C LYS A 499 -16.55 7.35 1.87
N GLU A 500 -17.12 7.13 0.70
CA GLU A 500 -18.48 7.57 0.36
C GLU A 500 -19.53 6.78 1.15
N HIS A 501 -19.36 5.48 1.33
CA HIS A 501 -20.21 4.66 2.22
C HIS A 501 -20.14 5.15 3.68
N ASN A 502 -18.95 5.47 4.18
CA ASN A 502 -18.79 6.05 5.51
C ASN A 502 -19.41 7.45 5.63
N ARG A 503 -19.36 8.26 4.57
CA ARG A 503 -20.02 9.56 4.50
C ARG A 503 -21.54 9.42 4.53
N TYR A 504 -22.09 8.46 3.78
CA TYR A 504 -23.52 8.10 3.82
C TYR A 504 -23.97 7.78 5.25
N LEU A 505 -23.25 6.87 5.94
CA LEU A 505 -23.54 6.52 7.32
C LEU A 505 -23.42 7.70 8.29
N ALA A 506 -22.37 8.51 8.15
CA ALA A 506 -22.19 9.70 8.99
C ALA A 506 -23.32 10.72 8.79
N ASN A 507 -23.74 10.94 7.54
CA ASN A 507 -24.85 11.83 7.21
C ASN A 507 -26.16 11.34 7.82
N ILE A 508 -26.45 10.03 7.75
CA ILE A 508 -27.67 9.47 8.36
C ILE A 508 -27.64 9.61 9.88
N ILE A 509 -26.50 9.38 10.54
CA ILE A 509 -26.41 9.52 12.00
C ILE A 509 -26.55 10.98 12.41
N GLN A 510 -25.90 11.90 11.70
CA GLN A 510 -25.92 13.33 12.02
C GLN A 510 -27.30 13.95 11.78
N LYS A 511 -27.95 13.63 10.65
CA LYS A 511 -29.35 14.06 10.40
C LYS A 511 -30.36 13.20 11.17
N GLY A 512 -29.89 12.10 11.74
CA GLY A 512 -30.62 11.05 12.46
C GLY A 512 -31.12 11.44 13.85
N LEU A 513 -30.83 12.65 14.34
CA LEU A 513 -30.99 13.06 15.75
C LEU A 513 -30.17 12.21 16.74
N LEU A 514 -29.27 11.36 16.24
CA LEU A 514 -28.49 10.39 17.01
C LEU A 514 -27.07 10.88 17.31
N ALA A 515 -26.73 12.10 16.88
CA ALA A 515 -25.46 12.71 17.21
C ALA A 515 -25.40 13.06 18.72
N PRO A 516 -24.22 12.95 19.35
CA PRO A 516 -24.06 13.22 20.78
C PRO A 516 -24.46 14.65 21.20
N SER A 517 -24.43 15.63 20.28
CA SER A 517 -24.92 16.99 20.48
C SER A 517 -26.45 17.10 20.49
N GLU A 518 -27.16 16.13 19.92
CA GLU A 518 -28.61 16.11 19.71
C GLU A 518 -29.34 15.14 20.66
N VAL A 519 -28.60 14.48 21.57
CA VAL A 519 -29.18 13.67 22.66
C VAL A 519 -30.14 14.52 23.50
N ASN A 520 -29.86 15.82 23.66
CA ASN A 520 -30.79 16.77 24.28
C ASN A 520 -32.11 16.88 23.50
N ILE A 521 -32.10 16.79 22.16
CA ILE A 521 -33.30 16.85 21.32
C ILE A 521 -34.14 15.58 21.48
N ILE A 522 -33.51 14.39 21.53
CA ILE A 522 -34.23 13.14 21.85
C ILE A 522 -34.84 13.21 23.26
N ILE A 523 -34.10 13.72 24.25
CA ILE A 523 -34.60 13.91 25.61
C ILE A 523 -35.74 14.95 25.65
N ILE A 524 -35.72 15.97 24.80
CA ILE A 524 -36.78 16.99 24.70
C ILE A 524 -38.02 16.46 23.97
N ILE A 525 -37.86 15.57 22.98
CA ILE A 525 -38.97 14.99 22.22
C ILE A 525 -39.70 13.89 23.01
N PHE A 526 -38.98 13.16 23.88
CA PHE A 526 -39.53 12.02 24.64
C PHE A 526 -39.70 12.28 26.16
N LYS A 527 -39.44 13.49 26.66
CA LYS A 527 -39.97 13.97 27.95
C LYS A 527 -41.35 14.59 27.74
#